data_AF-A0A947Y926-F1
#
_entry.id   AF-A0A947Y926-F1
#
_cell.length_a   1.000
_cell.length_b   1.000
_cell.length_c   1.000
_cell.angle_alpha   90.00
_cell.angle_beta   90.00
_cell.angle_gamma   90.00
#
_symmetry.space_group_name_H-M   'P 1'
#
loop_
_entity.id
_entity.type
_entity.pdbx_description
1 polymer ?
#
loop_
_entity_poly.entity_id
_entity_poly.type
_entity_poly.pdbx_seq_one_letter_code
_entity_poly.pdbx_strand_id
1 'polypeptide(L)' 'MTRPPLNEIFKYKDKKSKEQAMYEAHLQYGYALKDIAEYIGVHYTTVSRAIKRIEREDEK' A
#
# COMPACT_ATOMS: atom_id res chain seq x y z
N MET A 1 -6.51 -17.39 9.12
CA MET A 1 -6.19 -16.43 8.05
C MET A 1 -4.78 -15.93 8.30
N THR A 2 -3.85 -16.18 7.37
CA THR A 2 -2.45 -15.77 7.48
C THR A 2 -2.29 -14.36 6.92
N ARG A 3 -1.75 -13.43 7.72
CA ARG A 3 -1.39 -12.07 7.30
C ARG A 3 -0.06 -12.18 6.52
N PRO A 4 -0.06 -12.07 5.17
CA PRO A 4 1.16 -12.21 4.40
C PRO A 4 2.06 -11.00 4.66
N PRO A 5 3.38 -11.20 4.85
CA PRO A 5 4.31 -10.10 5.04
C PRO A 5 4.25 -9.10 3.88
N LEU A 6 4.51 -7.82 4.19
CA LEU A 6 4.52 -6.73 3.19
C LEU A 6 5.44 -7.09 2.01
N ASN A 7 6.53 -7.81 2.24
CA ASN A 7 7.43 -8.24 1.16
C ASN A 7 6.78 -9.11 0.08
N GLU A 8 5.76 -9.91 0.39
CA GLU A 8 5.02 -10.70 -0.58
C GLU A 8 4.03 -9.83 -1.34
N ILE A 9 3.39 -8.88 -0.65
CA ILE A 9 2.43 -7.93 -1.25
C ILE A 9 3.16 -6.99 -2.25
N PHE A 10 4.41 -6.63 -1.95
CA PHE A 10 5.22 -5.72 -2.74
C PHE A 10 6.20 -6.40 -3.72
N LYS A 11 6.24 -7.75 -3.76
CA LYS A 11 7.30 -8.53 -4.42
C LYS A 11 7.45 -8.29 -5.93
N TYR A 12 6.36 -7.95 -6.62
CA TYR A 12 6.33 -7.89 -8.10
C TYR A 12 5.57 -6.67 -8.66
N LYS A 13 5.53 -5.56 -7.92
CA LYS A 13 4.71 -4.42 -8.33
C LYS A 13 5.59 -3.26 -8.86
N ASP A 14 5.36 -2.89 -10.13
CA ASP A 14 5.84 -1.67 -10.77
C ASP A 14 5.46 -0.41 -9.97
N LYS A 15 6.03 0.75 -10.31
CA LYS A 15 5.82 2.01 -9.57
C LYS A 15 4.33 2.36 -9.38
N LYS A 16 3.49 2.12 -10.40
CA LYS A 16 2.03 2.32 -10.35
C LYS A 16 1.34 1.25 -9.50
N SER A 17 1.83 0.01 -9.58
CA SER A 17 1.34 -1.12 -8.81
C SER A 17 1.77 -1.05 -7.34
N LYS A 18 2.85 -0.34 -6.98
CA LYS A 18 3.24 -0.11 -5.57
C LYS A 18 2.18 0.66 -4.82
N GLU A 19 1.61 1.70 -5.44
CA GLU A 19 0.51 2.45 -4.83
C GLU A 19 -0.67 1.49 -4.58
N GLN A 20 -1.00 0.62 -5.55
CA GLN A 20 -2.07 -0.37 -5.39
C GLN A 20 -1.76 -1.40 -4.29
N ALA A 21 -0.51 -1.86 -4.16
CA ALA A 21 -0.11 -2.71 -3.03
C ALA A 21 -0.25 -2.00 -1.68
N MET A 22 0.03 -0.69 -1.60
CA MET A 22 -0.20 0.07 -0.36
C MET A 22 -1.68 0.10 0.00
N TYR A 23 -2.54 0.34 -1.00
CA TYR A 23 -3.99 0.33 -0.85
C TYR A 23 -4.50 -1.06 -0.40
N GLU A 24 -4.08 -2.11 -1.08
CA GLU A 24 -4.45 -3.50 -0.79
C GLU A 24 -3.92 -3.95 0.59
N ALA A 25 -2.67 -3.63 0.95
CA ALA A 25 -2.11 -3.90 2.27
C ALA A 25 -2.93 -3.25 3.39
N HIS A 26 -3.38 -2.01 3.18
CA HIS A 26 -4.15 -1.27 4.17
C HIS A 26 -5.59 -1.79 4.29
N LEU A 27 -6.31 -1.92 3.17
CA LEU A 27 -7.74 -2.29 3.17
C LEU A 27 -7.98 -3.79 3.30
N GLN A 28 -7.20 -4.60 2.59
CA GLN A 28 -7.44 -6.04 2.52
C GLN A 28 -6.81 -6.78 3.70
N TYR A 29 -5.66 -6.30 4.19
CA TYR A 29 -4.88 -6.96 5.23
C TYR A 29 -4.77 -6.14 6.53
N GLY A 30 -5.33 -4.93 6.58
CA GLY A 30 -5.39 -4.10 7.79
C GLY A 30 -4.04 -3.57 8.25
N TYR A 31 -3.03 -3.49 7.38
CA TYR A 31 -1.72 -2.93 7.75
C TYR A 31 -1.83 -1.44 8.08
N ALA A 32 -1.10 -0.99 9.10
CA ALA A 32 -1.02 0.42 9.41
C ALA A 32 -0.23 1.15 8.31
N LEU A 33 -0.63 2.38 8.00
CA LEU A 33 0.10 3.23 7.06
C LEU A 33 1.57 3.41 7.47
N LYS A 34 1.84 3.43 8.78
CA LYS A 34 3.21 3.48 9.34
C LYS A 34 4.01 2.23 9.00
N ASP A 35 3.45 1.03 9.20
CA ASP A 35 4.13 -0.23 8.87
C ASP A 35 4.49 -0.30 7.38
N ILE A 36 3.55 0.11 6.52
CA ILE A 36 3.73 0.17 5.07
C ILE A 36 4.82 1.19 4.71
N ALA A 37 4.79 2.36 5.36
CA ALA A 37 5.75 3.43 5.14
C ALA A 37 7.17 3.03 5.55
N GLU A 38 7.33 2.42 6.72
CA GLU A 38 8.60 1.89 7.21
C GLU A 38 9.15 0.79 6.29
N TYR A 39 8.29 -0.12 5.83
CA TYR A 39 8.69 -1.19 4.93
C TYR A 39 9.21 -0.68 3.58
N ILE A 40 8.56 0.33 3.00
CA ILE A 40 8.93 0.88 1.69
C ILE A 40 10.03 1.95 1.82
N GLY A 41 10.33 2.41 3.05
CA GLY A 41 11.30 3.47 3.32
C GLY A 41 10.80 4.85 2.92
N VAL A 42 9.48 5.09 2.99
CA VAL A 42 8.86 6.38 2.71
C VAL A 42 8.18 6.95 3.94
N HIS A 43 7.83 8.23 3.91
CA HIS A 43 7.03 8.82 4.98
C HIS A 43 5.56 8.38 4.89
N TYR A 44 4.88 8.20 6.02
CA TYR A 44 3.47 7.79 6.07
C TYR A 44 2.53 8.71 5.28
N THR A 45 2.92 9.98 5.12
CA THR A 45 2.21 10.96 4.30
C THR A 45 2.24 10.61 2.80
N THR A 46 3.32 9.99 2.33
CA THR A 46 3.44 9.48 0.96
C THR A 46 2.45 8.33 0.73
N VAL A 47 2.37 7.39 1.68
CA VAL A 47 1.43 6.27 1.63
C VAL A 47 -0.02 6.78 1.64
N SER A 48 -0.34 7.72 2.53
CA SER A 48 -1.68 8.33 2.59
C SER A 48 -2.06 9.06 1.29
N ARG A 49 -1.11 9.77 0.65
CA ARG A 49 -1.34 10.42 -0.64
C ARG A 49 -1.54 9.41 -1.77
N ALA A 50 -0.80 8.31 -1.79
CA ALA A 50 -0.94 7.23 -2.77
C ALA A 50 -2.30 6.55 -2.68
N ILE A 51 -2.76 6.22 -1.47
CA ILE A 51 -4.09 5.65 -1.21
C ILE A 51 -5.19 6.58 -1.72
N LYS A 52 -5.15 7.87 -1.34
CA LYS A 52 -6.12 8.87 -1.81
C LYS A 52 -6.10 9.10 -3.33
N ARG A 53 -4.99 8.81 -3.99
CA ARG A 53 -4.89 8.90 -5.45
C ARG A 53 -5.60 7.73 -6.09
N ILE A 54 -5.43 6.52 -5.53
CA ILE A 54 -6.08 5.31 -6.00
C ILE A 54 -7.58 5.33 -5.76
N GLU A 55 -8.04 5.75 -4.58
CA GLU A 55 -9.49 5.90 -4.30
C GLU A 55 -10.17 6.80 -5.34
N ARG A 56 -9.47 7.83 -5.85
CA ARG A 56 -9.99 8.71 -6.91
C ARG A 56 -9.86 8.14 -8.32
N GLU A 57 -8.96 7.18 -8.55
CA GLU A 57 -8.78 6.50 -9.83
C GLU A 57 -9.75 5.32 -9.99
N ASP A 58 -10.14 4.65 -8.89
CA ASP A 58 -11.09 3.52 -8.86
C ASP A 58 -12.56 3.97 -8.96
N GLU A 59 -12.89 5.21 -8.61
CA GLU A 59 -14.25 5.78 -8.70
C GLU A 59 -14.66 6.17 -10.14
N LYS A 60 -13.92 5.73 -11.17
CA LYS A 60 -14.08 6.18 -12.56
C LYS A 60 -14.24 5.03 -13.55
#